data_AF-A0A838X1U6-F1
#
_entry.id   AF-A0A838X1U6-F1
#
_cell.length_a   1.000
_cell.length_b   1.000
_cell.length_c   1.000
_cell.angle_alpha   90.00
_cell.angle_beta   90.00
_cell.angle_gamma   90.00
#
_symmetry.space_group_name_H-M   'P 1'
#
loop_
_entity.id
_entity.type
_entity.pdbx_description
1 polymer ?
#
loop_
_entity_poly.entity_id
_entity_poly.type
_entity_poly.pdbx_seq_one_letter_code
_entity_poly.pdbx_strand_id
1 'polypeptide(L)'
;GNPDLLTIRAREVMESNSIAVVDPDVLQGVRDVIASKLPVPQAKLKEANERYEQMCAEAREAGARRKPPRPADPTAAEIQEVGNLGAGIVEILKGGLERAVAAIERGEAGDGDVIRLVSGNPLTRDAVKEEISAVASAGLEFQVVPGMSLPSTVPSFAGIALGSTYTEADLS
;
A
#
# COMPACT_ATOMS: atom_id res chain seq x y z
N GLY A 1 -2.91 11.15 1.02
CA GLY A 1 -2.56 12.21 1.99
C GLY A 1 -1.05 12.32 2.13
N ASN A 2 -0.55 13.18 3.02
CA ASN A 2 0.88 13.29 3.29
C ASN A 2 1.42 11.95 3.88
N PRO A 3 2.48 11.33 3.33
CA PRO A 3 3.11 10.15 3.91
C PRO A 3 3.62 10.31 5.35
N ASP A 4 3.84 11.55 5.81
CA ASP A 4 4.19 11.82 7.22
C ASP A 4 3.04 11.55 8.19
N LEU A 5 1.81 11.43 7.68
CA LEU A 5 0.63 11.08 8.48
C LEU A 5 0.41 9.57 8.57
N LEU A 6 1.28 8.76 7.97
CA LEU A 6 1.28 7.32 8.21
C LEU A 6 1.62 7.07 9.69
N THR A 7 0.83 6.20 10.33
CA THR A 7 1.19 5.70 11.65
C THR A 7 2.50 4.92 11.56
N ILE A 8 3.26 4.88 12.65
CA ILE A 8 4.53 4.14 12.71
C ILE A 8 4.31 2.68 12.28
N ARG A 9 3.23 2.05 12.75
CA ARG A 9 2.86 0.69 12.35
C ARG A 9 2.55 0.55 10.87
N ALA A 10 1.78 1.46 10.28
CA ALA A 10 1.50 1.41 8.84
C ALA A 10 2.79 1.51 8.03
N ARG A 11 3.68 2.42 8.43
CA ARG A 11 4.99 2.58 7.80
C ARG A 11 5.84 1.31 7.92
N GLU A 12 6.00 0.75 9.12
CA GLU A 12 6.79 -0.46 9.35
C GLU A 12 6.34 -1.62 8.45
N VAL A 13 5.02 -1.87 8.39
CA VAL A 13 4.45 -2.94 7.55
C VAL A 13 4.67 -2.66 6.07
N MET A 14 4.46 -1.41 5.64
CA MET A 14 4.63 -1.02 4.23
C MET A 14 6.07 -1.13 3.74
N GLU A 15 7.04 -0.70 4.54
CA GLU A 15 8.45 -0.69 4.13
C GLU A 15 9.02 -2.12 3.98
N SER A 16 8.49 -3.08 4.74
CA SER A 16 8.94 -4.47 4.79
C SER A 16 8.17 -5.44 3.88
N ASN A 17 7.14 -5.00 3.17
CA ASN A 17 6.34 -5.89 2.31
C ASN A 17 6.31 -5.41 0.86
N SER A 18 6.44 -6.36 -0.07
CA SER A 18 6.54 -6.08 -1.50
C SER A 18 5.19 -6.03 -2.22
N ILE A 19 4.18 -6.74 -1.72
CA ILE A 19 2.89 -6.87 -2.41
C ILE A 19 1.88 -5.88 -1.83
N ALA A 20 1.32 -5.02 -2.68
CA ALA A 20 0.30 -4.07 -2.28
C ALA A 20 -0.84 -3.96 -3.30
N VAL A 21 -2.06 -3.87 -2.78
CA VAL A 21 -3.31 -3.63 -3.49
C VAL A 21 -3.83 -2.26 -3.08
N VAL A 22 -3.86 -1.31 -4.01
CA VAL A 22 -3.91 0.12 -3.69
C VAL A 22 -5.11 0.80 -4.36
N ASP A 23 -5.81 1.66 -3.61
CA ASP A 23 -6.82 2.56 -4.17
C ASP A 23 -6.18 3.57 -5.15
N PRO A 24 -6.82 3.91 -6.29
CA PRO A 24 -6.31 4.90 -7.23
C PRO A 24 -5.98 6.25 -6.58
N ASP A 25 -6.79 6.65 -5.59
CA ASP A 25 -6.68 7.94 -4.90
C ASP A 25 -5.53 8.01 -3.87
N VAL A 26 -4.78 6.92 -3.67
CA VAL A 26 -3.59 6.94 -2.80
C VAL A 26 -2.47 7.70 -3.50
N LEU A 27 -1.93 8.72 -2.83
CA LEU A 27 -0.88 9.58 -3.38
C LEU A 27 0.45 8.84 -3.56
N GLN A 28 1.22 9.24 -4.58
CA GLN A 28 2.49 8.61 -4.93
C GLN A 28 3.48 8.54 -3.77
N GLY A 29 3.65 9.62 -2.99
CA GLY A 29 4.57 9.61 -1.85
C GLY A 29 4.24 8.58 -0.76
N VAL A 30 2.99 8.10 -0.68
CA VAL A 30 2.61 6.98 0.19
C VAL A 30 2.96 5.64 -0.45
N ARG A 31 2.76 5.52 -1.76
CA ARG A 31 3.10 4.33 -2.55
C ARG A 31 4.60 4.06 -2.56
N ASP A 32 5.41 5.12 -2.58
CA ASP A 32 6.87 5.03 -2.57
C ASP A 32 7.44 4.44 -1.28
N VAL A 33 6.65 4.40 -0.19
CA VAL A 33 7.04 3.76 1.07
C VAL A 33 7.03 2.24 0.96
N ILE A 34 6.19 1.69 0.06
CA ILE A 34 6.00 0.24 -0.10
C ILE A 34 7.32 -0.40 -0.54
N ALA A 35 7.71 -1.46 0.16
CA ALA A 35 8.93 -2.22 -0.11
C ALA A 35 10.23 -1.41 -0.06
N SER A 36 10.23 -0.20 0.52
CA SER A 36 11.39 0.70 0.49
C SER A 36 12.60 0.19 1.27
N LYS A 37 12.42 -0.78 2.18
CA LYS A 37 13.51 -1.48 2.88
C LYS A 37 13.90 -2.82 2.24
N LEU A 38 13.19 -3.25 1.19
CA LEU A 38 13.47 -4.51 0.52
C LEU A 38 14.48 -4.32 -0.60
N PRO A 39 15.41 -5.28 -0.80
CA PRO A 39 16.29 -5.26 -1.94
C PRO A 39 15.47 -5.40 -3.23
N VAL A 40 15.81 -4.59 -4.24
CA VAL A 40 15.14 -4.69 -5.54
C VAL A 40 15.52 -6.02 -6.20
N PRO A 41 14.55 -6.83 -6.65
CA PRO A 41 14.81 -8.06 -7.39
C PRO A 41 15.77 -7.84 -8.55
N GLN A 42 16.77 -8.73 -8.69
CA GLN A 42 17.77 -8.65 -9.76
C GLN A 42 17.14 -8.69 -11.15
N ALA A 43 16.03 -9.42 -11.30
CA ALA A 43 15.25 -9.45 -12.53
C ALA A 43 14.73 -8.06 -12.92
N LYS A 44 14.17 -7.29 -11.97
CA LYS A 44 13.67 -5.94 -12.22
C LYS A 44 14.80 -4.97 -12.58
N LEU A 45 15.95 -5.07 -11.90
CA LEU A 45 17.13 -4.26 -12.22
C LEU A 45 17.65 -4.54 -13.63
N LYS A 46 17.70 -5.83 -14.02
CA LYS A 46 18.13 -6.24 -15.35
C LYS A 46 17.18 -5.70 -16.42
N GLU A 47 15.87 -5.87 -16.25
CA GLU A 47 14.87 -5.36 -17.19
C GLU A 47 14.94 -3.83 -17.35
N ALA A 48 15.10 -3.10 -16.24
CA ALA A 48 15.24 -1.64 -16.29
C ALA A 48 16.51 -1.19 -17.03
N ASN A 49 17.63 -1.91 -16.87
CA ASN A 49 18.85 -1.65 -17.61
C ASN A 49 18.68 -1.92 -19.10
N GLU A 50 18.11 -3.07 -19.47
CA GLU A 50 17.83 -3.43 -20.87
C GLU A 50 16.91 -2.40 -21.53
N ARG A 51 15.88 -1.94 -20.84
CA ARG A 51 14.98 -0.89 -21.33
C ARG A 51 15.69 0.44 -21.54
N TYR A 52 16.59 0.81 -20.64
CA TYR A 52 17.39 2.04 -20.79
C TYR A 52 18.37 1.94 -21.97
N GLU A 53 18.96 0.77 -22.19
CA GLU A 53 19.79 0.50 -23.36
C GLU A 53 19.00 0.62 -24.66
N GLN A 54 17.78 0.08 -24.70
CA GLN A 54 16.85 0.24 -25.83
C GLN A 54 16.52 1.71 -26.08
N MET A 55 16.14 2.47 -25.05
CA MET A 55 15.89 3.91 -25.17
C MET A 55 17.10 4.68 -25.71
N CYS A 56 18.32 4.30 -25.29
CA CYS A 56 19.54 4.92 -25.80
C CYS A 56 19.77 4.58 -27.27
N ALA A 57 19.48 3.35 -27.69
CA ALA A 57 19.58 2.92 -29.08
C ALA A 57 18.57 3.67 -29.96
N GLU A 58 17.30 3.72 -29.56
CA GLU A 58 16.24 4.45 -30.26
C GLU A 58 16.56 5.95 -30.37
N ALA A 59 17.04 6.57 -29.28
CA ALA A 59 17.44 7.98 -29.31
C ALA A 59 18.62 8.22 -30.28
N ARG A 60 19.57 7.30 -30.34
CA ARG A 60 20.70 7.38 -31.28
C ARG A 60 20.24 7.23 -32.73
N GLU A 61 19.32 6.31 -33.01
CA GLU A 61 18.70 6.13 -34.32
C GLU A 61 17.88 7.36 -34.74
N ALA A 62 17.19 8.02 -33.79
CA ALA A 62 16.49 9.28 -33.99
C ALA A 62 17.42 10.51 -34.15
N GLY A 63 18.76 10.31 -34.14
CA GLY A 63 19.74 11.37 -34.36
C GLY A 63 20.09 12.19 -33.11
N ALA A 64 19.74 11.73 -31.92
CA ALA A 64 20.10 12.42 -30.69
C ALA A 64 21.62 12.39 -30.46
N ARG A 65 22.21 13.56 -30.21
CA ARG A 65 23.65 13.71 -29.91
C ARG A 65 24.01 13.40 -28.45
N ARG A 66 23.01 13.30 -27.56
CA ARG A 66 23.18 13.06 -26.12
C ARG A 66 22.33 11.86 -25.71
N LYS A 67 22.82 11.09 -24.73
CA LYS A 67 22.04 10.00 -24.13
C LYS A 67 20.79 10.58 -23.45
N PRO A 68 19.63 9.91 -23.55
CA PRO A 68 18.44 10.30 -22.80
C PRO A 68 18.72 10.21 -21.29
N PRO A 69 18.03 11.01 -20.46
CA PRO A 69 18.13 10.88 -19.02
C PRO A 69 17.70 9.49 -18.59
N ARG A 70 18.44 8.89 -17.64
CA ARG A 70 18.11 7.57 -17.11
C ARG A 70 16.80 7.67 -16.30
N PRO A 71 15.84 6.75 -16.52
CA PRO A 71 14.67 6.64 -15.65
C PRO A 71 15.06 6.36 -14.19
N ALA A 72 14.14 6.60 -13.26
CA ALA A 72 14.31 6.17 -11.88
C ALA A 72 14.51 4.65 -11.81
N ASP A 73 15.36 4.19 -10.90
CA ASP A 73 15.57 2.76 -10.70
C ASP A 73 14.27 2.11 -10.17
N PRO A 74 13.99 0.85 -10.58
CA PRO A 74 12.78 0.16 -10.16
C PRO A 74 12.81 -0.12 -8.65
N THR A 75 11.62 -0.19 -8.05
CA THR A 75 11.46 -0.57 -6.64
C THR A 75 11.14 -2.06 -6.50
N ALA A 76 11.31 -2.60 -5.30
CA ALA A 76 10.88 -3.96 -4.99
C ALA A 76 9.35 -4.12 -5.02
N ALA A 77 8.60 -3.02 -4.86
CA ALA A 77 7.15 -3.02 -4.78
C ALA A 77 6.47 -3.61 -6.02
N GLU A 78 5.42 -4.40 -5.79
CA GLU A 78 4.47 -4.90 -6.76
C GLU A 78 3.09 -4.35 -6.41
N ILE A 79 2.78 -3.19 -6.99
CA ILE A 79 1.55 -2.45 -6.71
C ILE A 79 0.50 -2.82 -7.75
N GLN A 80 -0.64 -3.30 -7.28
CA GLN A 80 -1.83 -3.49 -8.09
C GLN A 80 -2.87 -2.45 -7.69
N GLU A 81 -3.24 -1.57 -8.63
CA GLU A 81 -4.34 -0.65 -8.41
C GLU A 81 -5.69 -1.37 -8.55
N VAL A 82 -6.59 -1.12 -7.61
CA VAL A 82 -7.96 -1.64 -7.65
C VAL A 82 -8.95 -0.54 -7.30
N GLY A 83 -10.01 -0.43 -8.09
CA GLY A 83 -11.16 0.41 -7.73
C GLY A 83 -11.97 -0.18 -6.58
N ASN A 84 -13.19 0.32 -6.40
CA ASN A 84 -14.12 -0.28 -5.47
C ASN A 84 -14.64 -1.62 -6.02
N LEU A 85 -14.15 -2.73 -5.46
CA LEU A 85 -14.50 -4.09 -5.89
C LEU A 85 -15.48 -4.79 -4.95
N GLY A 86 -15.79 -4.19 -3.79
CA GLY A 86 -16.58 -4.84 -2.73
C GLY A 86 -16.04 -6.25 -2.43
N ALA A 87 -16.91 -7.26 -2.47
CA ALA A 87 -16.52 -8.65 -2.25
C ALA A 87 -15.48 -9.21 -3.24
N GLY A 88 -15.35 -8.63 -4.45
CA GLY A 88 -14.37 -9.04 -5.45
C GLY A 88 -12.91 -8.83 -5.03
N ILE A 89 -12.67 -8.06 -3.96
CA ILE A 89 -11.32 -7.84 -3.42
C ILE A 89 -10.65 -9.15 -2.94
N VAL A 90 -11.45 -10.13 -2.50
CA VAL A 90 -10.93 -11.36 -1.90
C VAL A 90 -10.09 -12.16 -2.90
N GLU A 91 -10.52 -12.24 -4.16
CA GLU A 91 -9.77 -12.95 -5.20
C GLU A 91 -8.42 -12.27 -5.48
N ILE A 92 -8.41 -10.94 -5.49
CA ILE A 92 -7.18 -10.16 -5.67
C ILE A 92 -6.22 -10.37 -4.51
N LEU A 93 -6.72 -10.38 -3.27
CA LEU A 93 -5.90 -10.61 -2.08
C LEU A 93 -5.33 -12.03 -2.04
N LYS A 94 -6.11 -13.04 -2.44
CA LYS A 94 -5.62 -14.43 -2.56
C LYS A 94 -4.50 -14.55 -3.59
N GLY A 95 -4.68 -13.97 -4.78
CA GLY A 95 -3.60 -13.93 -5.78
C GLY A 95 -2.39 -13.12 -5.32
N GLY A 96 -2.60 -12.09 -4.50
CA GLY A 96 -1.53 -11.36 -3.82
C GLY A 96 -0.75 -12.24 -2.85
N LEU A 97 -1.42 -13.07 -2.06
CA LEU A 97 -0.80 -13.97 -1.08
C LEU A 97 0.05 -15.03 -1.79
N GLU A 98 -0.44 -15.59 -2.88
CA GLU A 98 0.33 -16.52 -3.72
C GLU A 98 1.62 -15.88 -4.25
N ARG A 99 1.54 -14.61 -4.71
CA ARG A 99 2.73 -13.85 -5.13
C ARG A 99 3.67 -13.54 -3.97
N ALA A 100 3.15 -13.23 -2.79
CA ALA A 100 3.94 -12.98 -1.60
C ALA A 100 4.73 -14.23 -1.18
N VAL A 101 4.10 -15.41 -1.18
CA VAL A 101 4.76 -16.71 -0.95
C VAL A 101 5.88 -16.93 -1.97
N ALA A 102 5.58 -16.76 -3.27
CA ALA A 102 6.60 -16.92 -4.30
C ALA A 102 7.76 -15.90 -4.15
N ALA A 103 7.49 -14.69 -3.68
CA ALA A 103 8.52 -13.69 -3.41
C ALA A 103 9.35 -14.03 -2.16
N ILE A 104 8.77 -14.63 -1.12
CA ILE A 104 9.52 -15.18 0.03
C ILE A 104 10.49 -16.26 -0.44
N GLU A 105 10.03 -17.20 -1.28
CA GLU A 105 10.87 -18.28 -1.82
C GLU A 105 12.08 -17.76 -2.61
N ARG A 106 11.93 -16.61 -3.27
CA ARG A 106 13.03 -15.94 -3.98
C ARG A 106 13.92 -15.07 -3.07
N GLY A 107 13.57 -14.90 -1.80
CA GLY A 107 14.24 -13.98 -0.87
C GLY A 107 14.00 -12.50 -1.21
N GLU A 108 12.90 -12.21 -1.90
CA GLU A 108 12.54 -10.89 -2.43
C GLU A 108 11.39 -10.25 -1.64
N ALA A 109 10.73 -11.00 -0.76
CA ALA A 109 9.75 -10.49 0.19
C ALA A 109 10.37 -10.34 1.57
N GLY A 110 9.85 -9.39 2.36
CA GLY A 110 10.09 -9.37 3.81
C GLY A 110 9.12 -10.32 4.50
N ASP A 111 8.10 -9.79 5.16
CA ASP A 111 7.24 -10.57 6.06
C ASP A 111 6.20 -11.46 5.33
N GLY A 112 5.97 -11.21 4.05
CA GLY A 112 5.05 -12.01 3.22
C GLY A 112 3.59 -11.57 3.28
N ASP A 113 3.32 -10.39 3.85
CA ASP A 113 1.98 -9.84 3.95
C ASP A 113 1.56 -9.15 2.65
N VAL A 114 0.24 -9.15 2.41
CA VAL A 114 -0.39 -8.38 1.34
C VAL A 114 -1.02 -7.13 1.93
N ILE A 115 -0.60 -5.97 1.46
CA ILE A 115 -1.11 -4.69 1.97
C ILE A 115 -2.32 -4.25 1.15
N ARG A 116 -3.49 -4.11 1.79
CA ARG A 116 -4.62 -3.37 1.22
C ARG A 116 -4.55 -1.90 1.63
N LEU A 117 -4.08 -1.04 0.74
CA LEU A 117 -3.91 0.39 1.00
C LEU A 117 -5.11 1.19 0.47
N VAL A 118 -5.82 1.81 1.40
CA VAL A 118 -7.05 2.58 1.15
C VAL A 118 -6.78 4.06 1.37
N SER A 119 -7.40 4.93 0.56
CA SER A 119 -7.33 6.36 0.79
C SER A 119 -8.21 6.78 1.99
N GLY A 120 -7.63 7.50 2.95
CA GLY A 120 -8.33 7.97 4.14
C GLY A 120 -8.39 6.94 5.28
N ASN A 121 -9.51 6.87 5.99
CA ASN A 121 -9.71 5.92 7.10
C ASN A 121 -10.58 4.74 6.63
N PRO A 122 -10.06 3.49 6.69
CA PRO A 122 -10.79 2.29 6.30
C PRO A 122 -12.16 2.12 6.97
N LEU A 123 -12.32 2.59 8.21
CA LEU A 123 -13.56 2.42 8.98
C LEU A 123 -14.64 3.45 8.66
N THR A 124 -14.33 4.45 7.82
CA THR A 124 -15.27 5.53 7.48
C THR A 124 -16.00 5.32 6.15
N ARG A 125 -15.55 4.37 5.31
CA ARG A 125 -16.09 4.12 3.98
C ARG A 125 -16.83 2.78 3.93
N ASP A 126 -18.09 2.80 3.53
CA ASP A 126 -18.91 1.57 3.52
C ASP A 126 -18.40 0.52 2.54
N ALA A 127 -17.85 0.95 1.40
CA ALA A 127 -17.17 0.07 0.45
C ALA A 127 -16.03 -0.75 1.10
N VAL A 128 -15.25 -0.10 1.97
CA VAL A 128 -14.11 -0.75 2.64
C VAL A 128 -14.59 -1.64 3.78
N LYS A 129 -15.70 -1.31 4.43
CA LYS A 129 -16.35 -2.21 5.40
C LYS A 129 -16.87 -3.47 4.72
N GLU A 130 -17.42 -3.35 3.51
CA GLU A 130 -17.86 -4.50 2.70
C GLU A 130 -16.67 -5.39 2.33
N GLU A 131 -15.56 -4.80 1.89
CA GLU A 131 -14.29 -5.51 1.65
C GLU A 131 -13.84 -6.27 2.91
N ILE A 132 -13.77 -5.59 4.06
CA ILE A 132 -13.38 -6.19 5.35
C ILE A 132 -14.28 -7.36 5.72
N SER A 133 -15.61 -7.20 5.56
CA SER A 133 -16.59 -8.27 5.83
C SER A 133 -16.42 -9.47 4.90
N ALA A 134 -16.11 -9.22 3.62
CA ALA A 134 -15.86 -10.27 2.64
C ALA A 134 -14.57 -11.04 2.94
N VAL A 135 -13.49 -10.33 3.32
CA VAL A 135 -12.21 -10.93 3.74
C VAL A 135 -12.41 -11.80 4.99
N ALA A 136 -13.14 -11.30 5.99
CA ALA A 136 -13.47 -12.07 7.19
C ALA A 136 -14.30 -13.32 6.86
N SER A 137 -15.28 -13.20 5.97
CA SER A 137 -16.14 -14.32 5.53
C SER A 137 -15.38 -15.35 4.70
N ALA A 138 -14.30 -14.94 4.02
CA ALA A 138 -13.39 -15.82 3.30
C ALA A 138 -12.39 -16.56 4.20
N GLY A 139 -12.37 -16.27 5.51
CA GLY A 139 -11.48 -16.90 6.49
C GLY A 139 -10.02 -16.46 6.38
N LEU A 140 -9.75 -15.32 5.75
CA LEU A 140 -8.40 -14.75 5.69
C LEU A 140 -8.08 -14.04 7.00
N GLU A 141 -6.89 -14.26 7.54
CA GLU A 141 -6.39 -13.48 8.68
C GLU A 141 -5.94 -12.11 8.20
N PHE A 142 -6.36 -11.05 8.89
CA PHE A 142 -5.98 -9.69 8.55
C PHE A 142 -5.94 -8.79 9.79
N GLN A 143 -5.17 -7.71 9.68
CA GLN A 143 -5.13 -6.63 10.65
C GLN A 143 -5.53 -5.32 9.98
N VAL A 144 -6.37 -4.53 10.65
CA VAL A 144 -6.69 -3.16 10.21
C VAL A 144 -5.79 -2.18 10.93
N VAL A 145 -4.99 -1.43 10.16
CA VAL A 145 -4.19 -0.32 10.69
C VAL A 145 -4.92 1.00 10.40
N PRO A 146 -5.46 1.70 11.40
CA PRO A 146 -6.15 2.96 11.18
C PRO A 146 -5.15 4.04 10.74
N GLY A 147 -5.49 4.78 9.69
CA GLY A 147 -4.78 5.99 9.29
C GLY A 147 -5.12 7.15 10.21
N MET A 148 -4.17 8.08 10.43
CA MET A 148 -4.49 9.39 10.97
C MET A 148 -5.39 10.10 9.95
N SER A 149 -6.68 10.19 10.27
CA SER A 149 -7.56 11.10 9.54
C SER A 149 -6.98 12.50 9.74
N LEU A 150 -6.89 13.33 8.68
CA LEU A 150 -6.63 14.77 8.87
C LEU A 150 -7.55 15.24 10.01
N PRO A 151 -7.07 16.01 11.00
CA PRO A 151 -7.96 16.53 12.02
C PRO A 151 -9.08 17.25 11.29
N SER A 152 -10.29 16.70 11.38
CA SER A 152 -11.50 17.44 11.09
C SER A 152 -11.37 18.68 11.97
N THR A 153 -11.15 19.83 11.34
CA THR A 153 -11.13 21.11 12.02
C THR A 153 -12.57 21.38 12.47
N VAL A 154 -12.98 20.76 13.56
CA VAL A 154 -13.94 21.36 14.45
C VAL A 154 -13.11 22.28 15.34
N PRO A 155 -13.33 23.61 15.32
CA PRO A 155 -12.59 24.52 16.18
C PRO A 155 -12.99 24.23 17.63
N SER A 156 -12.22 23.39 18.34
CA SER A 156 -12.36 23.24 19.78
C SER A 156 -11.74 24.43 20.49
N PHE A 157 -12.33 25.60 20.27
CA PHE A 157 -12.28 26.74 21.16
C PHE A 157 -13.66 26.87 21.83
N ALA A 158 -14.00 25.88 22.66
CA ALA A 158 -15.05 26.01 23.66
C ALA A 158 -14.75 24.99 24.77
N GLY A 159 -14.16 25.50 25.86
CA GLY A 159 -13.84 24.70 27.04
C GLY A 159 -15.09 24.16 27.71
N ILE A 160 -15.49 22.94 27.36
CA ILE A 160 -16.50 22.18 28.09
C ILE A 160 -15.93 20.81 28.39
N ALA A 161 -15.64 20.58 29.66
CA ALA A 161 -15.33 19.26 30.20
C ALA A 161 -16.57 18.37 30.06
N LEU A 162 -16.50 17.31 29.26
CA LEU A 162 -17.50 16.26 29.28
C LEU A 162 -17.03 15.20 30.27
N GLY A 163 -17.78 15.12 31.36
CA GLY A 163 -17.52 14.26 32.50
C GLY A 163 -17.58 12.76 32.17
N SER A 164 -16.94 12.00 33.06
CA SER A 164 -17.00 10.55 33.16
C SER A 164 -18.42 10.00 33.01
N THR A 165 -18.64 9.06 32.10
CA THR A 165 -19.69 8.05 32.28
C THR A 165 -19.12 6.69 31.94
N TYR A 166 -18.68 6.02 33.01
CA TYR A 166 -18.42 4.60 33.10
C TYR A 166 -19.75 3.84 32.91
N THR A 167 -19.76 2.74 32.16
CA THR A 167 -20.89 1.80 32.11
C THR A 167 -20.32 0.39 32.06
N GLU A 168 -20.46 -0.32 33.17
CA GLU A 168 -20.24 -1.76 33.30
C GLU A 168 -21.59 -2.44 33.07
N ALA A 169 -21.64 -3.41 32.17
CA ALA A 169 -22.82 -4.23 31.93
C ALA A 169 -22.60 -5.59 32.59
N ASP A 170 -23.33 -5.84 33.67
CA ASP A 170 -23.43 -7.14 34.35
C ASP A 170 -24.52 -7.99 33.66
N LEU A 171 -24.23 -9.26 33.43
CA LEU A 171 -25.13 -10.24 32.83
C LEU A 171 -25.53 -11.24 33.92
N SER A 172 -26.77 -11.10 34.40
CA SER A 172 -27.47 -12.13 35.19
C SER A 172 -28.20 -13.11 34.29
#